data_AF-A0A2N3FNU0-F1
#
_entry.id   AF-A0A2N3FNU0-F1
#
_cell.length_a   1.000
_cell.length_b   1.000
_cell.length_c   1.000
_cell.angle_alpha   90.00
_cell.angle_beta   90.00
_cell.angle_gamma   90.00
#
_symmetry.space_group_name_H-M   'P 1'
#
loop_
_entity.id
_entity.type
_entity.pdbx_description
1 polymer ?
#
loop_
_entity_poly.entity_id
_entity_poly.type
_entity_poly.pdbx_seq_one_letter_code
_entity_poly.pdbx_strand_id
1 'polypeptide(L)' 'MAEDLARVRRWLGAGGTVRPLTRSTRAVTLALCSCDTGAEMERLTSSEPALLATLDELLAEARPGLRRPGSS' A
#
# COMPACT_ATOMS: atom_id res chain seq x y z
N MET A 1 10.72 14.21 4.02
CA MET A 1 9.27 14.53 4.07
C MET A 1 8.59 13.31 3.49
N ALA A 2 7.82 12.57 4.29
CA ALA A 2 7.24 11.29 3.87
C ALA A 2 6.01 11.50 2.95
N GLU A 3 6.22 12.19 1.84
CA GLU A 3 5.17 12.61 0.91
C GLU A 3 4.50 11.40 0.25
N ASP A 4 5.29 10.39 -0.11
CA ASP A 4 4.79 9.12 -0.66
C ASP A 4 3.89 8.37 0.33
N LEU A 5 4.27 8.36 1.62
CA LEU A 5 3.45 7.75 2.68
C LEU A 5 2.12 8.48 2.83
N ALA A 6 2.15 9.82 2.88
CA ALA A 6 0.94 10.62 2.95
C ALA A 6 0.03 10.39 1.74
N ARG A 7 0.61 10.27 0.54
CA ARG A 7 -0.11 9.96 -0.71
C ARG A 7 -0.80 8.60 -0.65
N VAL A 8 -0.10 7.55 -0.24
CA VAL A 8 -0.68 6.19 -0.10
C VAL A 8 -1.81 6.18 0.93
N ARG A 9 -1.61 6.82 2.08
CA ARG A 9 -2.66 6.91 3.12
C ARG A 9 -3.90 7.66 2.62
N ARG A 10 -3.71 8.74 1.88
CA ARG A 10 -4.82 9.48 1.26
C ARG A 10 -5.57 8.62 0.24
N TRP A 11 -4.85 7.83 -0.55
CA TRP A 11 -5.46 6.90 -1.52
C TRP A 11 -6.32 5.85 -0.83
N LEU A 12 -5.79 5.21 0.21
CA LEU A 12 -6.53 4.26 1.04
C LEU A 12 -7.76 4.91 1.69
N GLY A 13 -7.62 6.13 2.21
CA GLY A 13 -8.73 6.90 2.78
C GLY A 13 -9.82 7.29 1.78
N ALA A 14 -9.51 7.34 0.48
CA ALA A 14 -10.48 7.55 -0.59
C ALA A 14 -11.18 6.24 -1.02
N GLY A 15 -10.86 5.10 -0.40
CA GLY A 15 -11.36 3.78 -0.77
C GLY A 15 -10.57 3.12 -1.91
N GLY A 16 -9.48 3.75 -2.38
CA GLY A 16 -8.56 3.13 -3.32
C GLY A 16 -7.77 2.02 -2.65
N THR A 17 -7.35 1.01 -3.41
CA THR A 17 -6.51 -0.07 -2.89
C THR A 17 -5.07 0.09 -3.37
N VAL A 18 -4.12 -0.52 -2.64
CA VAL A 18 -2.74 -0.58 -3.09
C VAL A 18 -2.23 -2.02 -3.11
N ARG A 19 -1.39 -2.34 -4.09
CA ARG A 19 -0.79 -3.68 -4.24
C ARG A 19 0.71 -3.55 -4.48
N PRO A 20 1.56 -4.27 -3.74
CA PRO A 20 2.99 -4.27 -4.01
C PRO A 20 3.26 -5.02 -5.32
N LEU A 21 3.96 -4.37 -6.25
CA LEU A 21 4.46 -4.99 -7.47
C LEU A 21 5.88 -5.51 -7.26
N THR A 22 6.72 -4.70 -6.61
CA THR A 22 8.12 -5.04 -6.34
C THR A 22 8.49 -4.55 -4.96
N ARG A 23 9.12 -5.42 -4.17
CA ARG A 23 9.68 -5.05 -2.87
C ARG A 23 11.17 -5.30 -2.89
N SER A 24 11.93 -4.34 -2.40
CA SER A 24 13.37 -4.43 -2.20
C SER A 24 13.73 -3.81 -0.85
N THR A 25 14.90 -4.11 -0.34
CA THR A 25 15.39 -3.56 0.95
C THR A 25 15.61 -2.05 0.92
N ARG A 26 15.70 -1.44 -0.27
CA ARG A 26 15.91 0.01 -0.45
C ARG A 26 14.74 0.75 -1.06
N ALA A 27 13.81 0.04 -1.72
CA ALA A 27 12.70 0.66 -2.45
C ALA A 27 11.53 -0.31 -2.60
N VAL A 28 10.35 0.25 -2.75
CA VAL A 28 9.11 -0.47 -3.03
C VAL A 28 8.39 0.18 -4.20
N THR A 29 7.82 -0.66 -5.07
CA THR A 29 6.90 -0.24 -6.12
C THR A 29 5.51 -0.74 -5.79
N LEU A 30 4.58 0.20 -5.63
CA LEU A 30 3.17 -0.01 -5.34
C LEU A 30 2.33 0.35 -6.57
N ALA A 31 1.37 -0.51 -6.89
CA ALA A 31 0.27 -0.17 -7.77
C ALA A 31 -0.85 0.44 -6.91
N LEU A 32 -1.26 1.66 -7.23
CA LEU A 32 -2.47 2.31 -6.75
C LEU A 32 -3.61 1.87 -7.67
N CYS A 33 -4.52 1.09 -7.11
CA CYS A 33 -5.63 0.50 -7.82
C CYS A 33 -6.92 1.29 -7.57
N SER A 34 -7.78 1.36 -8.60
CA SER A 34 -9.11 1.97 -8.52
C SER A 34 -9.97 1.26 -7.47
N CYS A 35 -10.81 2.03 -6.78
CA CYS A 35 -11.78 1.52 -5.82
C CYS A 35 -12.90 0.69 -6.49
N ASP A 36 -13.20 0.96 -7.75
CA ASP A 36 -14.36 0.39 -8.46
C ASP A 36 -14.03 -0.96 -9.11
N THR A 37 -12.90 -1.04 -9.80
CA THR A 37 -12.52 -2.20 -10.61
C THR A 37 -11.28 -2.94 -10.10
N GLY A 38 -10.55 -2.36 -9.15
CA GLY A 38 -9.24 -2.87 -8.72
C GLY A 38 -8.14 -2.78 -9.79
N ALA A 39 -8.40 -2.10 -10.92
CA ALA A 39 -7.42 -1.89 -11.98
C ALA A 39 -6.30 -0.96 -11.51
N GLU A 40 -5.05 -1.25 -11.92
CA GLU A 40 -3.90 -0.37 -11.67
C GLU A 40 -4.14 0.97 -12.38
N MET A 41 -4.27 2.04 -11.60
CA MET A 41 -4.43 3.41 -12.10
C MET A 41 -3.08 4.11 -12.15
N GLU A 42 -2.25 3.89 -11.13
CA GLU A 42 -0.96 4.55 -11.00
C GLU A 42 0.06 3.62 -10.36
N ARG A 43 1.33 3.81 -10.75
CA ARG A 43 2.46 3.11 -10.15
C ARG A 43 3.34 4.09 -9.39
N LEU A 44 3.50 3.84 -8.10
CA LEU A 44 4.33 4.62 -7.20
C LEU A 44 5.56 3.82 -6.80
N THR A 45 6.74 4.29 -7.20
CA THR A 45 8.01 3.74 -6.71
C THR A 45 8.58 4.70 -5.68
N SER A 46 8.82 4.21 -4.47
CA SER A 46 9.37 5.02 -3.38
C SER A 46 10.44 4.25 -2.62
N SER A 47 11.49 4.98 -2.27
CA SER A 47 12.59 4.53 -1.41
C SER A 47 12.53 5.18 -0.02
N GLU A 48 11.39 5.79 0.33
CA GLU A 48 11.25 6.49 1.61
C GLU A 48 11.28 5.49 2.78
N PRO A 49 12.18 5.69 3.77
CA PRO A 49 12.31 4.77 4.89
C PRO A 49 11.04 4.69 5.74
N ALA A 50 10.29 5.79 5.86
CA ALA A 50 9.01 5.81 6.57
C ALA A 50 7.97 4.91 5.88
N LEU A 51 7.89 4.94 4.55
CA LEU A 51 6.99 4.09 3.79
C LEU A 51 7.40 2.62 3.90
N LEU A 52 8.70 2.32 3.80
CA LEU A 52 9.22 0.96 3.94
C LEU A 52 8.94 0.39 5.33
N ALA A 53 9.09 1.20 6.39
CA ALA A 53 8.82 0.79 7.77
C ALA A 53 7.34 0.51 8.04
N THR A 54 6.42 1.25 7.42
CA THR A 54 4.96 1.08 7.59
C THR A 54 4.30 0.28 6.47
N LEU A 55 5.08 -0.31 5.57
CA LEU A 55 4.57 -0.96 4.35
C LEU A 55 3.64 -2.14 4.66
N ASP A 56 3.96 -2.93 5.68
CA ASP A 56 3.17 -4.11 6.03
C ASP A 56 1.77 -3.73 6.52
N GLU A 57 1.70 -2.75 7.43
CA GLU A 57 0.44 -2.19 7.94
C GLU A 57 -0.42 -1.62 6.81
N LEU A 58 0.17 -0.81 5.91
CA LEU A 58 -0.55 -0.22 4.78
C LEU A 58 -1.16 -1.29 3.86
N LEU A 59 -0.47 -2.42 3.70
CA LEU A 59 -0.94 -3.51 2.85
C LEU A 59 -1.94 -4.42 3.55
N ALA A 60 -1.90 -4.49 4.89
CA ALA A 60 -2.96 -5.07 5.69
C ALA A 60 -4.23 -4.22 5.58
N GLU A 61 -4.13 -2.90 5.70
CA GLU A 61 -5.24 -1.95 5.53
C GLU A 61 -5.85 -2.03 4.11
N ALA A 62 -5.00 -2.13 3.08
CA ALA A 62 -5.44 -2.25 1.69
C ALA A 62 -6.19 -3.56 1.38
N ARG A 63 -6.06 -4.59 2.23
CA ARG A 63 -6.76 -5.88 2.10
C ARG A 63 -7.66 -6.09 3.31
N PRO A 64 -8.87 -5.50 3.37
CA PRO A 64 -9.79 -5.66 4.50
C PRO A 64 -10.34 -7.09 4.70
N GLY A 65 -9.79 -8.10 4.03
CA GLY A 65 -10.24 -9.49 4.07
C GLY A 65 -9.26 -10.52 4.65
N LEU A 66 -7.97 -10.20 4.85
CA LEU A 66 -7.05 -11.16 5.47
C LEU A 66 -7.07 -11.00 7.00
N ARG A 67 -8.23 -11.31 7.61
CA ARG A 67 -8.26 -11.65 9.04
C ARG A 67 -7.19 -12.72 9.26
N ARG A 68 -6.28 -12.49 10.21
CA ARG A 68 -5.40 -13.55 10.72
C ARG A 68 -6.27 -14.76 11.10
N PRO A 69 -6.07 -15.97 10.55
CA PRO A 69 -6.53 -17.17 11.25
C PRO A 69 -5.56 -17.39 12.43
N GLY A 70 -5.97 -16.93 13.60
CA GLY A 70 -5.36 -17.24 14.89
C GLY A 70 -6.20 -16.56 15.99
N SER A 71 -6.65 -17.20 17.06
CA SER A 71 -6.33 -18.50 17.64
C SER A 71 -7.44 -18.86 18.64
N SER A 72 -7.87 -20.12 18.71
CA SER A 72 -8.38 -20.81 19.91
C SER A 72 -8.42 -22.30 19.65
#